data_AF-A0A9N8KQN6-F1
#
_entry.id   AF-A0A9N8KQN6-F1
#
_cell.length_a   1.000
_cell.length_b   1.000
_cell.length_c   1.000
_cell.angle_alpha   90.00
_cell.angle_beta   90.00
_cell.angle_gamma   90.00
#
_symmetry.space_group_name_H-M   'P 1'
#
loop_
_entity.id
_entity.type
_entity.pdbx_description
1 polymer ?
#
loop_
_entity_poly.entity_id
_entity_poly.type
_entity_poly.pdbx_seq_one_letter_code
_entity_poly.pdbx_strand_id
1 'polypeptide(L)'
;MLQWLKKRCAFDIVDPPKWVARLEDMQERDGADHPAYKLLDHWKRAYAPEHKAEDTSSAPTVLPFDMARTKDAVAVLRDVSPVDEQYFAKIWDWIDRTM
;
A
#
# COMPACT_ATOMS: atom_id res chain seq x y z
N MET A 1 2.21 8.76 1.36
CA MET A 1 2.07 8.00 2.62
C MET A 1 3.38 7.40 3.12
N LEU A 2 4.12 6.58 2.35
CA LEU A 2 5.41 6.02 2.82
C LEU A 2 6.42 7.09 3.30
N GLN A 3 6.49 8.23 2.61
CA GLN A 3 7.32 9.37 3.05
C GLN A 3 6.87 9.97 4.40
N TRP A 4 5.57 9.94 4.71
CA TRP A 4 5.06 10.38 6.01
C TRP A 4 5.42 9.38 7.11
N LEU A 5 5.34 8.07 6.80
CA LEU A 5 5.71 7.01 7.73
C LEU A 5 7.21 7.02 8.06
N LYS A 6 8.08 7.35 7.08
CA LYS A 6 9.53 7.42 7.29
C LYS A 6 9.96 8.44 8.34
N LYS A 7 9.13 9.46 8.61
CA LYS A 7 9.37 10.43 9.69
C LYS A 7 9.19 9.83 11.09
N ARG A 8 8.53 8.66 11.19
CA ARG A 8 8.16 8.00 12.46
C ARG A 8 8.88 6.67 12.65
N CYS A 9 9.13 5.92 11.57
CA CYS A 9 9.78 4.62 11.62
C CYS A 9 10.99 4.57 10.70
N ALA A 10 12.04 3.88 11.14
CA ALA A 10 13.22 3.62 10.35
C ALA A 10 12.97 2.46 9.38
N PHE A 11 12.82 2.76 8.10
CA PHE A 11 12.75 1.77 7.03
C PHE A 11 13.18 2.38 5.69
N ASP A 12 13.50 1.51 4.74
CA ASP A 12 13.86 1.88 3.38
C ASP A 12 12.66 1.82 2.44
N ILE A 13 12.51 2.85 1.61
CA ILE A 13 11.56 2.84 0.50
C ILE A 13 12.30 2.28 -0.71
N VAL A 14 11.83 1.13 -1.20
CA VAL A 14 12.39 0.45 -2.37
C VAL A 14 11.30 0.22 -3.41
N ASP A 15 11.71 -0.06 -4.65
CA ASP A 15 10.77 -0.38 -5.72
C ASP A 15 9.95 -1.65 -5.40
N PRO A 16 8.68 -1.72 -5.83
CA PRO A 16 7.81 -2.82 -5.46
C PRO A 16 8.36 -4.23 -5.83
N PRO A 17 8.96 -4.46 -7.02
CA PRO A 17 9.57 -5.75 -7.33
C PRO A 17 10.73 -6.12 -6.41
N LYS A 18 11.54 -5.12 -6.02
CA LYS A 18 12.68 -5.31 -5.11
C LYS A 18 12.20 -5.60 -3.68
N TRP A 19 11.09 -5.01 -3.27
CA TRP A 19 10.46 -5.30 -1.98
C TRP A 19 9.92 -6.73 -1.92
N VAL A 20 9.21 -7.20 -2.96
CA VAL A 20 8.69 -8.59 -3.02
C VAL A 20 9.82 -9.61 -2.96
N ALA A 21 10.89 -9.42 -3.75
CA ALA A 21 12.05 -10.33 -3.74
C ALA A 21 12.72 -10.43 -2.35
N ARG A 22 12.88 -9.29 -1.64
CA ARG A 22 13.42 -9.30 -0.27
C ARG A 22 12.51 -10.07 0.71
N LEU A 23 11.20 -10.00 0.50
CA LEU A 23 10.24 -10.68 1.35
C LEU A 23 10.22 -12.20 1.11
N GLU A 24 10.37 -12.63 -0.15
CA GLU A 24 10.60 -14.04 -0.53
C GLU A 24 11.87 -14.59 0.15
N ASP A 25 13.00 -13.87 0.02
CA ASP A 25 14.27 -14.25 0.64
C ASP A 25 14.17 -14.38 2.17
N MET A 26 13.38 -13.53 2.83
CA MET A 26 13.17 -13.56 4.27
C MET A 26 12.29 -14.74 4.71
N GLN A 27 11.26 -15.08 3.94
CA GLN A 27 10.41 -16.24 4.20
C GLN A 27 11.21 -17.55 4.18
N GLU A 28 12.15 -17.67 3.24
CA GLU A 28 13.02 -18.85 3.12
C GLU A 28 14.01 -18.98 4.28
N ARG A 29 14.39 -17.86 4.93
CA ARG A 29 15.40 -17.81 5.99
C ARG A 29 14.83 -17.90 7.41
N ASP A 30 13.77 -17.15 7.70
CA ASP A 30 13.29 -16.94 9.07
C ASP A 30 12.22 -17.96 9.51
N GLY A 31 11.78 -18.83 8.61
CA GLY A 31 10.70 -19.78 8.87
C GLY A 31 9.32 -19.14 8.74
N ALA A 32 8.34 -19.94 8.31
CA ALA A 32 7.08 -19.50 7.72
C ALA A 32 6.03 -18.87 8.67
N ASP A 33 6.39 -18.50 9.90
CA ASP A 33 5.40 -18.15 10.93
C ASP A 33 4.97 -16.67 10.98
N HIS A 34 5.56 -15.79 10.16
CA HIS A 34 5.10 -14.40 10.10
C HIS A 34 3.81 -14.27 9.26
N PRO A 35 2.72 -13.66 9.78
CA PRO A 35 1.45 -13.53 9.07
C PRO A 35 1.55 -12.83 7.70
N ALA A 36 2.54 -11.94 7.53
CA ALA A 36 2.78 -11.24 6.27
C ALA A 36 3.09 -12.19 5.10
N TYR A 37 3.74 -13.33 5.35
CA TYR A 37 4.10 -14.29 4.30
C TYR A 37 2.86 -14.94 3.66
N LYS A 38 1.75 -15.03 4.39
CA LYS A 38 0.48 -15.54 3.85
C LYS A 38 -0.10 -14.64 2.74
N LEU A 39 0.30 -13.38 2.69
CA LEU A 39 -0.13 -12.40 1.70
C LEU A 39 0.88 -12.22 0.55
N LEU A 40 2.01 -12.93 0.59
CA LEU A 40 3.09 -12.76 -0.37
C LEU A 40 2.63 -12.99 -1.82
N ASP A 41 1.88 -14.07 -2.07
CA ASP A 41 1.33 -14.37 -3.40
C ASP A 41 0.41 -13.26 -3.93
N HIS A 42 -0.37 -12.64 -3.05
CA HIS A 42 -1.23 -11.52 -3.41
C HIS A 42 -0.40 -10.29 -3.79
N TRP A 43 0.64 -10.00 -3.01
CA TRP A 43 1.53 -8.86 -3.24
C TRP A 43 2.38 -9.02 -4.50
N LYS A 44 2.88 -10.23 -4.77
CA LYS A 44 3.61 -10.55 -6.00
C LYS A 44 2.77 -10.26 -7.24
N ARG A 45 1.53 -10.75 -7.26
CA ARG A 45 0.60 -10.50 -8.39
C ARG A 45 0.25 -9.03 -8.57
N ALA A 46 0.08 -8.28 -7.48
CA ALA A 46 -0.33 -6.88 -7.53
C ALA A 46 0.81 -5.92 -7.85
N TYR A 47 2.03 -6.20 -7.37
CA TYR A 47 3.13 -5.24 -7.35
C TYR A 47 4.37 -5.69 -8.14
N ALA A 48 4.46 -6.97 -8.52
CA ALA A 48 5.57 -7.53 -9.28
C ALA A 48 5.06 -8.54 -10.34
N PRO A 49 4.18 -8.14 -11.27
CA PRO A 49 3.69 -9.04 -12.31
C PRO A 49 4.84 -9.54 -13.20
N GLU A 50 5.03 -10.85 -13.28
CA GLU A 50 6.12 -11.51 -14.02
C GLU A 50 6.00 -11.35 -15.55
N HIS A 51 4.85 -10.91 -16.06
CA HIS A 51 4.65 -10.68 -17.48
C HIS A 51 5.01 -9.24 -17.88
N LYS A 52 6.19 -9.10 -18.50
CA LYS A 52 6.35 -8.15 -19.61
C LYS A 52 5.38 -8.56 -20.72
N ALA A 53 4.15 -8.06 -20.65
CA ALA A 53 3.40 -7.88 -21.87
C ALA A 53 4.14 -6.81 -22.68
N GLU A 54 4.46 -7.11 -23.93
CA GLU A 54 4.77 -6.13 -24.96
C GLU A 54 3.55 -5.24 -25.17
N ASP A 55 3.27 -4.37 -24.20
CA ASP A 55 2.39 -3.24 -24.37
C ASP A 55 2.82 -2.20 -23.34
N THR A 56 3.15 -1.02 -23.85
CA THR A 56 3.64 0.11 -23.08
C THR A 56 2.47 0.70 -22.29
N SER A 57 2.02 0.03 -21.24
CA SER A 57 1.03 0.55 -20.30
C SER A 57 1.40 0.10 -18.90
N SER A 58 2.22 0.94 -18.28
CA SER A 58 2.35 1.26 -16.86
C SER A 58 1.46 0.52 -15.87
N ALA A 59 2.04 0.24 -14.68
CA ALA A 59 1.41 -0.08 -13.40
C ALA A 59 -0.10 0.19 -13.35
N PRO A 60 -0.94 -0.70 -12.75
CA PRO A 60 -2.40 -0.63 -12.85
C PRO A 60 -2.84 0.81 -12.72
N THR A 61 -3.24 1.40 -13.86
CA THR A 61 -3.68 2.79 -13.90
C THR A 61 -4.85 2.83 -12.94
N VAL A 62 -4.64 3.40 -11.76
CA VAL A 62 -5.71 3.70 -10.83
C VAL A 62 -6.54 4.72 -11.58
N LEU A 63 -7.53 4.22 -12.32
CA LEU A 63 -8.45 5.08 -13.04
C LEU A 63 -9.08 5.96 -11.97
N PRO A 64 -8.96 7.29 -12.07
CA PRO A 64 -9.53 8.18 -11.08
C PRO A 64 -11.03 7.91 -11.04
N PHE A 65 -11.50 7.35 -9.93
CA PHE A 65 -12.91 7.07 -9.73
C PHE A 65 -13.63 8.39 -9.48
N ASP A 66 -14.50 8.78 -10.40
CA ASP A 66 -15.24 10.04 -10.29
C ASP A 66 -16.31 9.94 -9.19
N MET A 67 -16.11 10.71 -8.13
CA MET A 67 -17.01 10.81 -6.98
C MET A 67 -17.93 12.02 -7.03
N ALA A 68 -17.88 12.86 -8.08
CA ALA A 68 -18.61 14.14 -8.14
C ALA A 68 -20.12 13.94 -7.93
N ARG A 69 -20.75 13.07 -8.73
CA ARG A 69 -22.20 12.79 -8.63
C ARG A 69 -22.61 12.24 -7.26
N THR A 70 -21.76 11.40 -6.66
CA THR A 70 -22.03 10.81 -5.35
C THR A 70 -21.95 11.86 -4.24
N LYS A 71 -20.97 12.77 -4.30
CA LYS A 71 -20.86 13.89 -3.35
C LYS A 71 -22.04 14.86 -3.48
N ASP A 72 -22.56 15.06 -4.69
CA ASP A 72 -23.74 15.88 -4.91
C ASP A 72 -25.01 15.25 -4.31
N ALA A 73 -25.20 13.94 -4.49
CA ALA A 73 -26.37 13.22 -3.98
C ALA A 73 -26.30 12.93 -2.47
N VAL A 74 -25.11 12.75 -1.90
CA VAL A 74 -24.91 12.31 -0.52
C VAL A 74 -24.23 13.41 0.29
N ALA A 75 -25.02 14.18 1.03
CA ALA A 75 -24.56 15.36 1.77
C ALA A 75 -23.39 15.07 2.74
N VAL A 76 -23.40 13.92 3.42
CA VAL A 76 -22.34 13.54 4.37
C VAL A 76 -20.98 13.31 3.70
N LEU A 77 -20.94 13.04 2.38
CA LEU A 77 -19.70 12.84 1.64
C LEU A 77 -19.07 14.14 1.13
N ARG A 78 -19.74 15.28 1.30
CA ARG A 78 -19.23 16.60 0.85
C ARG A 78 -18.08 17.09 1.72
N ASP A 79 -18.14 16.80 3.02
CA ASP A 79 -17.14 17.23 4.01
C ASP A 79 -16.00 16.21 4.19
N VAL A 80 -16.05 15.09 3.45
CA VAL A 80 -15.00 14.07 3.50
C VAL A 80 -13.73 14.62 2.86
N SER A 81 -12.78 14.93 3.72
CA SER A 81 -11.46 15.41 3.33
C SER A 81 -10.55 14.26 2.89
N PRO A 82 -9.65 14.47 1.92
CA PRO A 82 -8.59 13.51 1.59
C PRO A 82 -7.72 13.21 2.82
N VAL A 83 -7.07 12.04 2.79
CA VAL A 83 -6.11 11.67 3.84
C VAL A 83 -4.92 12.63 3.80
N ASP A 84 -4.67 13.30 4.92
CA ASP A 84 -3.51 14.15 5.13
C ASP A 84 -2.48 13.48 6.07
N GLU A 85 -1.35 14.15 6.27
CA GLU A 85 -0.28 13.65 7.13
C GLU A 85 -0.70 13.56 8.61
N GLN A 86 -1.56 14.47 9.08
CA GLN A 86 -2.01 14.49 10.48
C GLN A 86 -2.97 13.34 10.78
N TYR A 87 -3.89 13.05 9.87
CA TYR A 87 -4.81 11.93 9.95
C TYR A 87 -4.07 10.61 9.81
N PHE A 88 -3.14 10.51 8.86
CA PHE A 88 -2.26 9.35 8.72
C PHE A 88 -1.48 9.07 10.01
N ALA A 89 -0.94 10.12 10.65
CA ALA A 89 -0.26 10.00 11.94
C ALA A 89 -1.16 9.40 13.03
N LYS A 90 -2.41 9.84 13.15
CA LYS A 90 -3.36 9.29 14.13
C LYS A 90 -3.64 7.80 13.89
N ILE A 91 -3.79 7.40 12.62
CA ILE A 91 -3.98 6.00 12.25
C ILE A 91 -2.75 5.19 12.66
N TRP A 92 -1.54 5.68 12.34
CA TRP A 92 -0.31 5.00 12.69
C TRP A 92 -0.15 4.84 14.20
N ASP A 93 -0.37 5.91 14.97
CA ASP A 93 -0.27 5.88 16.43
C ASP A 93 -1.30 4.93 17.05
N TRP A 94 -2.46 4.73 16.41
CA TRP A 94 -3.44 3.73 16.83
C TRP A 94 -2.97 2.28 16.54
N ILE A 95 -2.40 2.05 15.35
CA ILE A 95 -1.85 0.73 14.96
C ILE A 95 -0.72 0.32 15.91
N ASP A 96 0.23 1.23 16.16
CA ASP A 96 1.40 1.00 17.02
C ASP A 96 1.02 0.71 18.49
N ARG A 97 -0.09 1.26 18.97
CA ARG A 97 -0.61 0.99 20.32
C ARG A 97 -1.39 -0.32 20.45
N THR A 98 -1.91 -0.84 19.33
CA THR A 98 -2.82 -2.00 19.32
C THR A 98 -2.08 -3.29 18.96
N MET A 99 -0.94 -3.19 18.29
CA MET A 99 0.04 -4.28 18.17
C MET A 99 0.89 -4.41 19.43
#